data_AF-A0A3E0TI77-F1
#
_entry.id   AF-A0A3E0TI77-F1
#
_cell.length_a   1.000
_cell.length_b   1.000
_cell.length_c   1.000
_cell.angle_alpha   90.00
_cell.angle_beta   90.00
_cell.angle_gamma   90.00
#
_symmetry.space_group_name_H-M   'P 1'
#
loop_
_entity.id
_entity.type
_entity.pdbx_description
1 polymer ?
#
loop_
_entity_poly.entity_id
_entity_poly.type
_entity_poly.pdbx_seq_one_letter_code
_entity_poly.pdbx_strand_id
1 'polypeptide(L)' 'MTEKGHSVASVAERLDISTNSLYIWLKRYGSNSEHYQELSEQEKRIKALEKELKRTQQERDLLKEAAVYFAGESKKSTRS' A
#
# COMPACT_ATOMS: atom_id res chain seq x y z
N MET A 1 -14.22 19.05 12.90
CA MET A 1 -13.89 19.89 11.73
C MET A 1 -13.64 18.96 10.54
N THR A 2 -13.88 19.41 9.32
CA THR A 2 -13.64 18.61 8.09
C THR A 2 -12.15 18.62 7.72
N GLU A 3 -11.73 17.69 6.86
CA GLU A 3 -10.33 17.54 6.40
C GLU A 3 -9.78 18.80 5.72
N LYS A 4 -10.64 19.69 5.22
CA LYS A 4 -10.29 20.98 4.60
C LYS A 4 -10.37 22.19 5.56
N GLY A 5 -10.43 21.96 6.86
CA GLY A 5 -10.44 23.03 7.88
C GLY A 5 -11.78 23.75 8.06
N HIS A 6 -12.83 23.37 7.32
CA HIS A 6 -14.17 23.94 7.51
C HIS A 6 -14.93 23.25 8.64
N SER A 7 -15.78 24.00 9.36
CA SER A 7 -16.70 23.41 10.33
C SER A 7 -17.78 22.59 9.60
N VAL A 8 -18.25 21.51 10.24
CA VAL A 8 -19.31 20.66 9.69
C VAL A 8 -20.59 21.49 9.49
N ALA A 9 -20.85 22.45 10.38
CA ALA A 9 -21.97 23.38 10.27
C ALA A 9 -21.91 24.27 9.02
N SER A 10 -20.75 24.89 8.75
CA SER A 10 -20.57 25.73 7.56
C SER A 10 -20.72 24.94 6.26
N VAL A 11 -20.27 23.69 6.25
CA VAL A 11 -20.42 22.82 5.07
C VAL A 11 -21.87 22.39 4.89
N ALA A 12 -22.57 22.05 5.96
CA ALA A 12 -23.99 21.67 5.91
C ALA A 12 -24.87 22.81 5.39
N GLU A 13 -24.63 24.04 5.85
CA GLU A 13 -25.31 25.25 5.38
C GLU A 13 -25.08 25.51 3.89
N ARG A 14 -23.83 25.40 3.42
CA ARG A 14 -23.49 25.56 1.99
C ARG A 14 -24.11 24.51 1.08
N LEU A 15 -24.32 23.31 1.60
CA LEU A 15 -24.92 22.18 0.88
C LEU A 15 -26.45 22.12 1.04
N ASP A 16 -27.03 23.04 1.81
CA ASP A 16 -28.45 23.09 2.16
C ASP A 16 -28.98 21.76 2.74
N ILE A 17 -28.20 21.17 3.64
CA ILE A 17 -28.55 19.93 4.35
C ILE A 17 -28.46 20.11 5.86
N SER A 18 -29.08 19.19 6.61
CA SER A 18 -28.91 19.17 8.05
C SER A 18 -27.47 18.78 8.44
N THR A 19 -26.94 19.44 9.46
CA THR A 19 -25.66 19.08 10.09
C THR A 19 -25.66 17.63 10.56
N ASN A 20 -26.80 17.13 11.06
CA ASN A 20 -26.94 15.76 11.51
C ASN A 20 -26.74 14.75 10.37
N SER A 21 -27.34 15.01 9.19
CA SER A 21 -27.15 14.18 7.99
C SER A 21 -25.68 14.13 7.59
N LEU A 22 -24.99 15.27 7.64
CA LEU A 22 -23.57 15.33 7.29
C LEU A 22 -22.69 14.57 8.30
N TYR A 23 -23.02 14.60 9.60
CA TYR A 23 -22.33 13.77 10.60
C TYR A 23 -22.54 12.28 10.38
N ILE A 24 -23.76 11.85 10.00
CA ILE A 24 -24.05 10.45 9.68
C ILE A 24 -23.19 9.98 8.51
N TRP A 25 -23.06 10.79 7.46
CA TRP A 25 -22.22 10.47 6.31
C TRP A 25 -20.74 10.46 6.68
N LEU A 26 -20.27 11.40 7.50
CA LEU A 26 -18.89 11.41 7.98
C LEU A 26 -18.56 10.16 8.81
N LYS A 27 -19.51 9.67 9.62
CA LYS A 27 -19.32 8.42 10.36
C LYS A 27 -19.27 7.21 9.43
N ARG A 28 -20.11 7.19 8.39
CA ARG A 28 -20.23 6.05 7.49
C ARG A 28 -19.10 5.96 6.45
N TYR A 29 -18.63 7.10 5.96
CA TYR A 29 -17.72 7.17 4.82
C TYR A 29 -16.46 8.00 5.08
N GLY A 30 -16.36 8.65 6.24
CA GLY A 30 -15.17 9.40 6.60
C GLY A 30 -13.98 8.50 6.88
N SER A 31 -12.82 9.11 7.06
CA SER A 31 -11.55 8.45 7.35
C SER A 31 -11.54 7.60 8.63
N ASN A 32 -12.49 7.85 9.54
CA ASN A 32 -12.71 7.05 10.76
C ASN A 32 -13.71 5.90 10.58
N SER A 33 -14.30 5.72 9.39
CA SER A 33 -15.20 4.59 9.15
C SER A 33 -14.39 3.29 9.11
N GLU A 34 -14.98 2.22 9.64
CA GLU A 34 -14.35 0.89 9.66
C GLU A 34 -13.94 0.44 8.26
N HIS A 35 -14.80 0.69 7.27
CA HIS A 35 -14.53 0.34 5.88
C HIS A 35 -13.32 1.10 5.30
N TYR A 36 -13.20 2.40 5.57
CA TYR A 36 -12.05 3.18 5.12
C TYR A 36 -10.75 2.73 5.79
N GLN A 37 -10.81 2.40 7.09
CA GLN A 37 -9.65 1.87 7.82
C GLN A 37 -9.24 0.51 7.28
N GLU A 38 -10.19 -0.40 7.02
CA GLU A 38 -9.93 -1.71 6.43
C GLU A 38 -9.26 -1.59 5.06
N LEU A 39 -9.79 -0.73 4.18
CA LEU A 39 -9.17 -0.47 2.87
C LEU A 39 -7.73 0.05 3.02
N SER A 40 -7.50 1.01 3.92
CA SER A 40 -6.15 1.52 4.21
C SER A 40 -5.20 0.42 4.71
N GLU A 41 -5.67 -0.47 5.59
CA GLU A 41 -4.86 -1.60 6.07
C GLU A 41 -4.58 -2.63 4.96
N GLN A 42 -5.56 -2.90 4.10
CA GLN A 42 -5.37 -3.74 2.91
C GLN A 42 -4.32 -3.14 1.96
N GLU A 43 -4.36 -1.84 1.69
CA GLU A 43 -3.36 -1.15 0.88
C GLU A 43 -1.94 -1.25 1.48
N LYS A 44 -1.82 -1.07 2.80
CA LYS A 44 -0.53 -1.26 3.51
C LYS A 44 -0.04 -2.69 3.35
N ARG A 45 -0.94 -3.68 3.46
CA ARG A 45 -0.59 -5.09 3.31
C ARG A 45 -0.15 -5.41 1.89
N ILE A 46 -0.83 -4.90 0.87
CA ILE A 46 -0.43 -5.06 -0.54
C ILE A 46 0.99 -4.51 -0.76
N LYS A 47 1.27 -3.29 -0.31
CA LYS A 47 2.61 -2.69 -0.42
C LYS A 47 3.70 -3.52 0.27
N ALA A 48 3.39 -4.09 1.44
CA ALA A 48 4.32 -4.96 2.15
C ALA A 48 4.59 -6.26 1.38
N LEU A 49 3.54 -6.88 0.82
CA LEU A 49 3.65 -8.11 0.03
C LEU A 49 4.41 -7.86 -1.29
N GLU A 50 4.16 -6.77 -1.99
CA GLU A 50 4.90 -6.38 -3.20
C GLU A 50 6.39 -6.20 -2.91
N LYS A 51 6.73 -5.59 -1.78
CA LYS A 51 8.12 -5.42 -1.34
C LYS A 51 8.79 -6.77 -1.07
N GLU A 52 8.10 -7.67 -0.39
CA GLU A 52 8.63 -9.01 -0.10
C GLU A 52 8.80 -9.82 -1.39
N LEU A 53 7.82 -9.78 -2.30
CA LEU A 53 7.89 -10.43 -3.59
C LEU A 53 9.11 -9.93 -4.40
N LYS A 54 9.32 -8.61 -4.43
CA LYS A 54 10.48 -8.01 -5.10
C LYS A 54 11.80 -8.49 -4.49
N ARG A 55 11.90 -8.56 -3.16
CA ARG A 55 13.10 -9.07 -2.48
C ARG A 55 13.38 -10.52 -2.87
N THR A 56 12.39 -11.40 -2.74
CA THR A 56 12.52 -12.83 -3.07
C THR A 56 12.88 -13.02 -4.55
N GLN A 57 12.34 -12.18 -5.42
CA GLN A 57 12.68 -12.17 -6.85
C GLN A 57 14.17 -11.83 -7.07
N GLN A 58 14.68 -10.80 -6.39
CA GLN A 58 16.08 -10.40 -6.46
C GLN A 58 17.03 -11.48 -5.91
N GLU A 59 16.70 -12.09 -4.77
CA GLU A 59 17.48 -13.18 -4.19
C GLU A 59 17.59 -14.37 -5.15
N ARG A 60 16.47 -14.74 -5.79
CA ARG A 60 16.44 -15.79 -6.81
C ARG A 60 17.34 -15.46 -8.00
N ASP A 61 17.29 -14.22 -8.48
CA ASP A 61 18.03 -13.81 -9.66
C ASP A 61 19.54 -13.78 -9.36
N LEU A 62 19.93 -13.30 -8.18
CA LEU A 62 21.32 -13.36 -7.70
C LEU A 62 21.86 -14.80 -7.64
N LEU A 63 21.07 -15.74 -7.12
CA LEU A 63 21.46 -17.15 -7.07
C LEU A 63 21.65 -17.75 -8.47
N LYS A 64 20.80 -17.37 -9.44
CA LYS A 64 20.96 -17.80 -10.83
C LYS A 64 22.23 -17.24 -11.45
N GLU A 65 22.52 -15.96 -11.24
CA GLU A 65 23.75 -15.32 -11.73
C GLU A 65 24.99 -16.00 -11.14
N ALA A 66 24.98 -16.27 -9.83
CA ALA A 66 26.06 -16.98 -9.15
C ALA A 66 26.26 -18.39 -9.72
N ALA A 67 25.18 -19.15 -9.92
CA ALA A 67 25.25 -20.49 -10.50
C ALA A 67 25.88 -20.49 -11.91
N VAL A 68 25.53 -19.51 -12.74
CA VAL A 68 26.13 -19.33 -14.08
C VAL A 68 27.62 -19.01 -13.98
N TYR A 69 27.99 -18.09 -13.08
CA TYR A 69 29.40 -17.73 -12.84
C TYR A 69 30.22 -18.95 -12.40
N PHE A 70 29.76 -19.69 -11.40
CA PHE A 70 30.46 -20.87 -10.89
C PHE A 70 30.56 -22.00 -11.92
N ALA A 71 29.51 -22.21 -12.74
CA ALA A 71 29.56 -23.17 -13.83
C ALA A 71 30.56 -22.76 -14.93
N GLY A 72 30.78 -21.45 -15.14
CA GLY A 72 31.82 -20.93 -16.03
C GLY A 72 33.24 -21.15 -15.49
N GLU A 73 33.47 -20.85 -14.22
CA GLU A 73 34.78 -21.02 -13.58
C GLU A 73 35.22 -22.49 -13.48
N SER A 74 34.30 -23.40 -13.16
CA SER A 74 34.61 -24.84 -13.11
C SER A 74 35.09 -25.39 -14.45
N LYS A 75 34.47 -24.96 -15.57
CA LYS A 75 34.86 -25.37 -16.94
C LYS A 75 36.23 -24.83 -17.35
N LYS A 76 36.62 -23.65 -16.88
CA LYS A 76 37.98 -23.11 -17.14
C LYS A 76 39.03 -23.90 -16.36
N SER A 77 38.76 -24.23 -15.10
CA SER A 77 39.68 -24.98 -14.25
C SER A 77 39.96 -26.40 -14.75
N THR A 78 39.03 -27.06 -15.44
CA THR A 78 39.25 -28.42 -15.99
C THR A 78 39.91 -28.43 -17.37
N ARG A 79 40.10 -27.26 -18.00
CA ARG A 79 40.70 -27.12 -19.33
C ARG A 79 42.16 -26.64 -19.29
N SER A 80 42.67 -26.32 -18.10
CA SER A 80 44.05 -25.90 -17.86
C SER A 80 44.91 -27.06 -17.37
#